data_AF-A0A965GB69-F1
#
_entry.id   AF-A0A965GB69-F1
#
_cell.length_a   1.000
_cell.length_b   1.000
_cell.length_c   1.000
_cell.angle_alpha   90.00
_cell.angle_beta   90.00
_cell.angle_gamma   90.00
#
_symmetry.space_group_name_H-M   'P 1'
#
loop_
_entity.id
_entity.type
_entity.pdbx_description
1 polymer ?
#
loop_
_entity_poly.entity_id
_entity_poly.type
_entity_poly.pdbx_seq_one_letter_code
_entity_poly.pdbx_strand_id
1 'polypeptide(L)'
;MIKKVESNPNSKPSFLNREELIEKINSGYTVNRVDKFQQKKTFAPSTIAFSHGECPRYWYLAFEGATFTDNADAYGGANMTAGTKSHERIQEAMKNVPGLLVDSEFKITYDSPPIFGYGDVILNWEEKELLGEIKTMPHEAFEYRKSSG
;
A
#
# COMPACT_ATOMS: atom_id res chain seq x y z
N MET A 1 -18.02 24.84 1.95
CA MET A 1 -17.50 25.97 2.74
C MET A 1 -17.40 25.51 4.19
N ILE A 2 -16.23 25.05 4.63
CA ILE A 2 -16.02 24.56 6.00
C ILE A 2 -16.06 25.78 6.93
N LYS A 3 -16.99 25.81 7.87
CA LYS A 3 -17.06 26.87 8.89
C LYS A 3 -15.76 26.84 9.68
N LYS A 4 -14.92 27.87 9.53
CA LYS A 4 -13.83 28.14 10.48
C LYS A 4 -14.48 28.28 11.86
N VAL A 5 -14.11 27.42 12.79
CA VAL A 5 -14.49 27.56 14.19
C VAL A 5 -13.79 28.82 14.68
N GLU A 6 -14.54 29.91 14.86
CA GLU A 6 -14.02 31.12 15.48
C GLU A 6 -13.60 30.78 16.91
N SER A 7 -12.34 31.08 17.23
CA SER A 7 -11.76 30.84 18.55
C SER A 7 -12.50 31.67 19.60
N ASN A 8 -13.11 31.00 20.57
CA ASN A 8 -13.82 31.62 21.68
C ASN A 8 -12.84 32.50 22.49
N PRO A 9 -13.03 33.82 22.59
CA PRO A 9 -12.06 34.75 23.16
C PRO A 9 -11.75 34.56 24.66
N ASN A 10 -12.48 33.67 25.35
CA ASN A 10 -12.28 33.31 26.75
C ASN A 10 -11.55 31.96 26.99
N SER A 11 -10.99 31.31 25.96
CA SER A 11 -10.27 30.05 26.18
C SER A 11 -8.90 30.29 26.80
N LYS A 12 -8.67 29.77 28.02
CA LYS A 12 -7.33 29.70 28.63
C LYS A 12 -6.34 29.07 27.64
N PRO A 13 -5.07 29.52 27.59
CA PRO A 13 -4.06 28.90 26.74
C PRO A 13 -3.96 27.41 27.10
N SER A 14 -4.29 26.56 26.14
CA SER A 14 -4.14 25.12 26.26
C SER A 14 -2.65 24.79 26.40
N PHE A 15 -2.27 23.92 27.34
CA PHE A 15 -0.90 23.40 27.42
C PHE A 15 -0.50 22.63 26.16
N LEU A 16 -1.51 22.14 25.42
CA LEU A 16 -1.35 21.37 24.21
C LEU A 16 -1.51 22.28 23.00
N ASN A 17 -0.42 22.46 22.25
CA ASN A 17 -0.47 22.93 20.87
C ASN A 17 -0.94 21.77 19.98
N ARG A 18 -2.14 21.92 19.40
CA ARG A 18 -2.75 20.88 18.57
C ARG A 18 -2.05 20.72 17.24
N GLU A 19 -1.60 21.80 16.61
CA GLU A 19 -0.90 21.73 15.33
C GLU A 19 0.43 21.00 15.49
N GLU A 20 1.21 21.34 16.51
CA GLU A 20 2.49 20.67 16.79
C GLU A 20 2.30 19.18 17.09
N LEU A 21 1.27 18.81 17.85
CA LEU A 21 0.98 17.39 18.11
C LEU A 21 0.65 16.64 16.82
N ILE A 22 -0.21 17.20 15.97
CA ILE A 22 -0.60 16.58 14.69
C ILE A 22 0.63 16.43 13.78
N GLU A 23 1.48 17.46 13.69
CA GLU A 23 2.70 17.42 12.89
C GLU A 23 3.66 16.33 13.38
N LYS A 24 3.85 16.20 14.70
CA LYS A 24 4.67 15.13 15.28
C LYS A 24 4.12 13.75 14.98
N ILE A 25 2.80 13.54 15.07
CA ILE A 25 2.17 12.26 14.70
C ILE A 25 2.38 11.97 13.21
N ASN A 26 2.13 12.96 12.34
CA ASN A 26 2.29 12.83 10.89
C ASN A 26 3.74 12.50 10.49
N SER A 27 4.72 13.10 11.16
CA SER A 27 6.14 12.80 10.92
C SER A 27 6.50 11.33 11.17
N GLY A 28 5.78 10.65 12.07
CA GLY A 28 5.96 9.23 12.34
C GLY A 28 5.64 8.34 11.12
N TYR A 29 4.76 8.79 10.23
CA TYR A 29 4.40 8.05 9.01
C TYR A 29 5.40 8.24 7.85
N THR A 30 6.26 9.27 7.93
CA THR A 30 7.22 9.63 6.88
C THR A 30 8.68 9.42 7.30
N VAL A 31 8.97 9.21 8.59
CA VAL A 31 10.34 9.09 9.12
C VAL A 31 11.22 8.05 8.41
N ASN A 32 10.63 6.95 7.94
CA ASN A 32 11.36 5.88 7.25
C ASN A 32 11.30 5.99 5.72
N ARG A 33 10.62 7.00 5.17
CA ARG A 33 10.45 7.26 3.73
C ARG A 33 11.59 8.14 3.24
N VAL A 34 12.80 7.59 3.27
CA VAL A 34 14.01 8.28 2.84
C VAL A 34 14.43 7.85 1.45
N ASP A 35 15.10 8.77 0.75
CA ASP A 35 15.72 8.48 -0.53
C ASP A 35 16.70 7.32 -0.42
N LYS A 36 16.63 6.39 -1.37
CA LYS A 36 17.50 5.21 -1.40
C LYS A 36 17.99 4.93 -2.80
N PHE A 37 19.30 4.76 -2.93
CA PHE A 37 19.88 4.22 -4.16
C PHE A 37 19.57 2.73 -4.25
N GLN A 38 18.96 2.29 -5.34
CA GLN A 38 18.67 0.89 -5.59
C GLN A 38 18.91 0.55 -7.06
N GLN A 39 19.35 -0.68 -7.31
CA GLN A 39 19.43 -1.25 -8.65
C GLN A 39 18.49 -2.46 -8.69
N LYS A 40 17.48 -2.40 -9.55
CA LYS A 40 16.58 -3.53 -9.76
C LYS A 40 17.30 -4.60 -10.57
N LYS A 41 16.90 -5.86 -10.40
CA LYS A 41 17.40 -7.01 -11.17
C LYS A 41 16.29 -7.78 -11.88
N THR A 42 15.05 -7.47 -11.52
CA THR A 42 13.84 -8.13 -11.98
C THR A 42 12.73 -7.08 -12.11
N PHE A 43 11.72 -7.41 -12.90
CA PHE A 43 10.46 -6.69 -12.92
C PHE A 43 9.60 -7.13 -11.74
N ALA A 44 9.06 -6.16 -10.99
CA ALA A 44 8.05 -6.42 -9.98
C ALA A 44 6.65 -6.30 -10.63
N PRO A 45 5.79 -7.33 -10.55
CA PRO A 45 4.45 -7.30 -11.17
C PRO A 45 3.62 -6.10 -10.73
N SER A 46 3.66 -5.77 -9.44
CA SER A 46 2.93 -4.64 -8.85
C SER A 46 3.35 -3.28 -9.39
N THR A 47 4.49 -3.19 -10.07
CA THR A 47 5.02 -1.95 -10.65
C THR A 47 5.12 -1.99 -12.16
N ILE A 48 4.68 -3.05 -12.86
CA ILE A 48 4.74 -3.09 -14.34
C ILE A 48 3.64 -2.23 -14.96
N ALA A 49 2.43 -2.26 -14.40
CA ALA A 49 1.25 -1.56 -14.93
C ALA A 49 0.76 -0.43 -14.02
N PHE A 50 1.56 -0.05 -13.01
CA PHE A 50 1.19 0.96 -12.03
C PHE A 50 2.23 2.08 -11.99
N SER A 51 1.75 3.32 -11.91
CA SER A 51 2.57 4.53 -11.87
C SER A 51 3.55 4.59 -13.06
N HIS A 52 4.85 4.61 -12.81
CA HIS A 52 5.90 4.73 -13.84
C HIS A 52 6.22 3.41 -14.55
N GLY A 53 5.54 2.32 -14.19
CA GLY A 53 5.78 0.97 -14.69
C GLY A 53 5.69 0.78 -16.18
N GLU A 54 4.78 1.49 -16.84
CA GLU A 54 4.55 1.35 -18.27
C GLU A 54 5.67 2.01 -19.10
N CYS A 55 6.52 2.84 -18.49
CA CYS A 55 7.57 3.58 -19.17
C CYS A 55 8.84 2.73 -19.32
N PRO A 56 9.27 2.37 -20.55
CA PRO A 56 10.49 1.58 -20.74
C PRO A 56 11.75 2.31 -20.23
N ARG A 57 11.77 3.65 -20.32
CA ARG A 57 12.87 4.48 -19.82
C ARG A 57 13.02 4.40 -18.31
N TYR A 58 11.90 4.25 -17.57
CA TYR A 58 11.96 4.03 -16.12
C TYR A 58 12.69 2.72 -15.81
N TRP A 59 12.36 1.63 -16.51
CA TRP A 59 13.01 0.34 -16.30
C TRP A 59 14.47 0.32 -16.68
N TYR A 60 14.85 0.98 -17.78
CA TYR A 60 16.25 1.16 -18.16
C TYR A 60 17.05 1.80 -17.01
N LEU A 61 16.59 2.93 -16.49
CA LEU A 61 17.24 3.63 -15.37
C LEU A 61 17.19 2.80 -14.07
N ALA A 62 16.09 2.09 -13.81
CA ALA A 62 15.97 1.27 -12.62
C ALA A 62 16.93 0.07 -12.63
N PHE A 63 17.25 -0.49 -13.80
CA PHE A 63 18.22 -1.56 -13.98
C PHE A 63 19.67 -1.07 -14.02
N GLU A 64 19.94 0.16 -14.46
CA GLU A 64 21.26 0.79 -14.29
C GLU A 64 21.52 1.19 -12.83
N GLY A 65 20.45 1.50 -12.09
CA GLY A 65 20.50 1.93 -10.71
C GLY A 65 20.27 3.43 -10.57
N ALA A 66 19.39 3.81 -9.65
CA ALA A 66 19.02 5.20 -9.43
C ALA A 66 18.64 5.43 -7.96
N THR A 67 18.62 6.70 -7.54
CA THR A 67 18.00 7.11 -6.28
C THR A 67 16.49 7.15 -6.46
N PHE A 68 15.77 6.41 -5.61
CA PHE A 68 14.32 6.39 -5.56
C PHE A 68 13.83 7.20 -4.36
N THR A 69 12.92 8.13 -4.64
CA THR A 69 12.24 8.96 -3.64
C THR A 69 10.82 8.48 -3.43
N ASP A 70 10.39 8.38 -2.17
CA ASP A 70 9.03 8.06 -1.79
C ASP A 70 8.29 9.36 -1.43
N ASN A 71 7.37 9.78 -2.30
CA ASN A 71 6.64 11.04 -2.15
C ASN A 71 5.31 10.89 -1.38
N ALA A 72 5.07 9.77 -0.69
CA ALA A 72 3.84 9.58 0.06
C ALA A 72 3.80 10.52 1.29
N ASP A 73 2.68 11.21 1.45
CA ASP A 73 2.41 11.99 2.65
C ASP A 73 2.00 11.09 3.83
N ALA A 74 1.80 11.71 5.01
CA ALA A 74 1.42 10.97 6.21
C ALA A 74 0.11 10.18 6.04
N TYR A 75 -0.86 10.74 5.31
CA TYR A 75 -2.13 10.08 5.03
C TYR A 75 -1.95 8.88 4.09
N GLY A 76 -1.15 9.00 3.04
CA GLY A 76 -0.75 7.90 2.17
C GLY A 76 -0.03 6.79 2.95
N GLY A 77 0.92 7.16 3.81
CA GLY A 77 1.59 6.25 4.73
C GLY A 77 0.64 5.47 5.63
N ALA A 78 -0.31 6.17 6.25
CA ALA A 78 -1.34 5.59 7.10
C ALA A 78 -2.28 4.65 6.31
N ASN A 79 -2.71 5.06 5.12
CA ASN A 79 -3.59 4.25 4.26
C ASN A 79 -2.92 2.94 3.81
N MET A 80 -1.63 2.99 3.43
CA MET A 80 -0.88 1.77 3.11
C MET A 80 -0.78 0.83 4.32
N THR A 81 -0.51 1.38 5.51
CA THR A 81 -0.44 0.59 6.76
C THR A 81 -1.79 -0.05 7.09
N ALA A 82 -2.89 0.68 6.88
CA ALA A 82 -4.24 0.14 7.05
C ALA A 82 -4.53 -0.99 6.06
N GLY A 83 -4.03 -0.86 4.82
CA GLY A 83 -4.08 -1.92 3.82
C GLY A 83 -3.34 -3.19 4.26
N THR A 84 -2.08 -3.06 4.69
CA THR A 84 -1.28 -4.18 5.20
C THR A 84 -1.97 -4.91 6.36
N LYS A 85 -2.46 -4.18 7.37
CA LYS A 85 -3.16 -4.80 8.51
C LYS A 85 -4.46 -5.50 8.11
N SER A 86 -5.17 -4.94 7.14
CA SER A 86 -6.40 -5.55 6.64
C SER A 86 -6.12 -6.81 5.83
N HIS A 87 -5.01 -6.81 5.08
CA HIS A 87 -4.50 -7.96 4.35
C HIS A 87 -4.20 -9.13 5.28
N GLU A 88 -3.38 -8.89 6.31
CA GLU A 88 -3.04 -9.86 7.35
C GLU A 88 -4.31 -10.45 7.99
N ARG A 89 -5.28 -9.59 8.32
CA ARG A 89 -6.55 -10.03 8.93
C ARG A 89 -7.36 -10.94 8.01
N ILE A 90 -7.40 -10.65 6.70
CA ILE A 90 -8.15 -11.46 5.72
C ILE A 90 -7.46 -12.81 5.50
N GLN A 91 -6.13 -12.82 5.37
CA GLN A 91 -5.36 -14.05 5.25
C GLN A 91 -5.54 -14.95 6.47
N GLU A 92 -5.51 -14.38 7.69
CA GLU A 92 -5.77 -15.13 8.91
C GLU A 92 -7.19 -15.70 8.93
N ALA A 93 -8.19 -14.97 8.44
CA ALA A 93 -9.55 -15.49 8.31
C ALA A 93 -9.64 -16.67 7.33
N MET A 94 -8.94 -16.60 6.19
CA MET A 94 -8.86 -17.70 5.21
C MET A 94 -8.18 -18.94 5.81
N LYS A 95 -7.07 -18.74 6.55
CA LYS A 95 -6.33 -19.80 7.24
C LYS A 95 -7.18 -20.53 8.28
N ASN A 96 -8.08 -19.82 8.96
CA ASN A 96 -8.96 -20.38 9.98
C ASN A 96 -10.07 -21.29 9.40
N VAL A 97 -10.27 -21.32 8.08
CA VAL A 97 -11.18 -22.26 7.41
C VAL A 97 -10.40 -23.52 7.01
N PRO A 98 -10.67 -24.69 7.63
CA PRO A 98 -9.93 -25.91 7.33
C PRO A 98 -10.02 -26.29 5.85
N GLY A 99 -8.86 -26.50 5.24
CA GLY A 99 -8.76 -26.94 3.84
C GLY A 99 -9.00 -25.86 2.79
N LEU A 100 -9.21 -24.59 3.18
CA LEU A 100 -9.39 -23.48 2.25
C LEU A 100 -8.05 -22.87 1.80
N LEU A 101 -7.19 -22.45 2.73
CA LEU A 101 -5.92 -21.79 2.39
C LEU A 101 -4.85 -22.85 2.07
N VAL A 102 -4.38 -22.88 0.83
CA VAL A 102 -3.31 -23.77 0.36
C VAL A 102 -1.95 -23.15 0.62
N ASP A 103 -1.77 -21.89 0.23
CA ASP A 103 -0.53 -21.13 0.44
C ASP A 103 -0.83 -19.63 0.59
N SER A 104 0.10 -18.87 1.17
CA SER A 104 0.00 -17.41 1.37
C SER A 104 1.37 -16.75 1.30
N GLU A 105 1.45 -15.55 0.75
CA GLU A 105 2.71 -14.79 0.60
C GLU A 105 3.81 -15.60 -0.11
N PHE A 106 3.42 -16.30 -1.18
CA PHE A 106 4.29 -17.21 -1.91
C PHE A 106 5.07 -16.49 -3.01
N LYS A 107 6.31 -16.93 -3.26
CA LYS A 107 7.20 -16.30 -4.24
C LYS A 107 6.84 -16.72 -5.65
N ILE A 108 6.82 -15.76 -6.56
CA ILE A 108 6.65 -15.96 -8.00
C ILE A 108 7.92 -15.48 -8.70
N THR A 109 8.52 -16.35 -9.51
CA THR A 109 9.72 -16.04 -10.29
C THR A 109 9.56 -16.48 -11.74
N TYR A 110 10.09 -15.69 -12.66
CA TYR A 110 10.20 -16.03 -14.08
C TYR A 110 11.54 -15.53 -14.60
N ASP A 111 12.19 -16.28 -15.49
CA ASP A 111 13.58 -15.98 -15.86
C ASP A 111 13.70 -15.05 -17.08
N SER A 112 12.78 -15.12 -18.04
CA SER A 112 12.93 -14.41 -19.32
C SER A 112 11.58 -13.89 -19.87
N PRO A 113 11.17 -12.65 -19.55
CA PRO A 113 11.93 -11.64 -18.79
C PRO A 113 12.04 -11.97 -17.29
N PRO A 114 13.07 -11.44 -16.59
CA PRO A 114 13.24 -11.71 -15.16
C PRO A 114 12.12 -11.05 -14.35
N ILE A 115 11.17 -11.83 -13.84
CA ILE A 115 10.08 -11.36 -12.96
C ILE A 115 10.30 -11.90 -11.55
N PHE A 116 10.07 -11.06 -10.56
CA PHE A 116 10.04 -11.47 -9.16
C PHE A 116 8.91 -10.75 -8.44
N GLY A 117 8.04 -11.51 -7.79
CA GLY A 117 6.92 -10.98 -7.01
C GLY A 117 6.47 -11.94 -5.93
N TYR A 118 5.43 -11.51 -5.22
CA TYR A 118 4.72 -12.31 -4.24
C TYR A 118 3.26 -12.37 -4.65
N GLY A 119 2.65 -13.55 -4.55
CA GLY A 119 1.20 -13.72 -4.62
C GLY A 119 0.62 -13.79 -3.21
N ASP A 120 -0.57 -13.24 -3.04
CA ASP A 120 -1.16 -13.08 -1.70
C ASP A 120 -1.63 -14.42 -1.13
N VAL A 121 -2.46 -15.16 -1.87
CA VAL A 121 -3.04 -16.44 -1.44
C VAL A 121 -3.28 -17.41 -2.60
N ILE A 122 -3.16 -18.70 -2.32
CA ILE A 122 -3.72 -19.79 -3.12
C ILE A 122 -4.81 -20.46 -2.29
N LEU A 123 -6.01 -20.55 -2.84
CA LEU A 123 -7.16 -21.15 -2.18
C LEU A 123 -7.53 -22.47 -2.85
N ASN A 124 -7.99 -23.44 -2.08
CA ASN A 124 -8.67 -24.62 -2.57
C ASN A 124 -10.16 -24.30 -2.70
N TRP A 125 -10.60 -24.14 -3.94
CA TRP A 125 -11.99 -23.89 -4.29
C TRP A 125 -12.50 -25.05 -5.14
N GLU A 126 -13.39 -25.87 -4.59
CA GLU A 126 -13.96 -27.04 -5.28
C GLU A 126 -12.87 -27.97 -5.86
N GLU A 127 -11.86 -28.30 -5.05
CA GLU A 127 -10.72 -29.15 -5.44
C GLU A 127 -9.82 -28.54 -6.53
N LYS A 128 -9.94 -27.24 -6.79
CA LYS A 128 -9.10 -26.48 -7.71
C LYS A 128 -8.35 -25.38 -6.98
N GLU A 129 -7.11 -25.16 -7.39
CA GLU A 129 -6.33 -24.03 -6.92
C GLU A 129 -6.81 -22.73 -7.57
N LEU A 130 -7.20 -21.77 -6.73
CA LEU A 130 -7.61 -20.44 -7.11
C LEU A 130 -6.58 -19.42 -6.60
N LEU A 131 -5.95 -18.69 -7.53
CA LEU A 131 -5.10 -17.57 -7.21
C LEU A 131 -5.95 -16.38 -6.73
N GLY A 132 -5.64 -15.85 -5.55
CA GLY A 132 -6.29 -14.67 -4.99
C GLY A 132 -5.31 -13.50 -4.80
N GLU A 133 -5.82 -12.30 -5.05
CA GLU A 133 -5.16 -11.02 -4.73
C GLU A 133 -6.09 -10.22 -3.81
N ILE A 134 -5.57 -9.74 -2.70
CA ILE A 134 -6.30 -8.97 -1.70
C ILE A 134 -6.07 -7.48 -1.97
N LYS A 135 -7.17 -6.74 -2.14
CA LYS A 135 -7.14 -5.28 -2.25
C LYS A 135 -8.10 -4.67 -1.28
N THR A 136 -7.65 -3.58 -0.65
CA THR A 136 -8.47 -2.75 0.23
C THR A 136 -8.67 -1.38 -0.38
N MET A 137 -9.85 -0.81 -0.14
CA MET A 137 -10.17 0.55 -0.57
C MET A 137 -11.17 1.18 0.39
N PRO A 138 -11.22 2.51 0.49
CA PRO A 138 -12.27 3.21 1.21
C PRO A 138 -13.65 2.88 0.62
N HIS A 139 -14.65 2.72 1.48
CA HIS A 139 -16.00 2.37 1.05
C HIS A 139 -16.61 3.38 0.07
N GLU A 140 -16.39 4.68 0.30
CA GLU A 140 -16.85 5.74 -0.61
C GLU A 140 -16.24 5.59 -2.02
N ALA A 141 -14.95 5.26 -2.10
CA ALA A 141 -14.29 5.01 -3.38
C ALA A 141 -14.84 3.75 -4.07
N PHE A 142 -15.18 2.73 -3.30
CA PHE A 142 -15.83 1.52 -3.82
C PHE A 142 -17.21 1.82 -4.41
N GLU A 143 -18.07 2.52 -3.67
CA GLU A 143 -19.42 2.90 -4.15
C GLU A 143 -19.35 3.79 -5.39
N TYR A 144 -18.38 4.72 -5.42
CA TYR A 144 -18.12 5.53 -6.62
C TYR A 144 -17.76 4.65 -7.83
N ARG A 145 -16.80 3.72 -7.69
CA ARG A 145 -16.43 2.83 -8.81
C ARG A 145 -17.57 1.93 -9.25
N LYS A 146 -18.32 1.38 -8.30
CA LYS A 146 -19.49 0.54 -8.57
C LYS A 146 -20.58 1.27 -9.37
N SER A 147 -20.77 2.55 -9.10
CA SER A 147 -21.74 3.38 -9.85
C SER A 147 -21.20 3.86 -11.20
N SER A 148 -19.87 3.89 -11.39
CA SER A 148 -19.23 4.48 -12.58
C SER A 148 -18.91 3.50 -13.70
N GLY A 149 -18.89 2.18 -13.45
CA GLY A 149 -18.66 1.13 -14.47
C GLY A 149 -17.18 0.88 -14.74
#